data_AF-A0A1I7T3Q2-F1
#
_entry.id   AF-A0A1I7T3Q2-F1
#
_cell.length_a   1.000
_cell.length_b   1.000
_cell.length_c   1.000
_cell.angle_alpha   90.00
_cell.angle_beta   90.00
_cell.angle_gamma   90.00
#
_symmetry.space_group_name_H-M   'P 1'
#
loop_
_entity.id
_entity.type
_entity.pdbx_description
1 polymer ?
#
loop_
_entity_poly.entity_id
_entity_poly.type
_entity_poly.pdbx_seq_one_letter_code
_entity_poly.pdbx_strand_id
1 'polypeptide(L)'
;MNSMFSCFNIRSKRRKEEEIEQPKEEKPSTNSPSPEVPIEEEQSTNFRLLELPDVARIEVIQSMDALEQIKLALSSKRIESYMKVVNNKKLGQCHVRYTGLEAFIATPSIPLLYYGSQEEKLKMPAITSRDLQPWLNEGSTLLENTVNLFERYRKAFPYESLALLIYPNLSVNVKAILETPLYKDCDFVVFKEGKISTEDLNAGLEGTHDGRSIDLKLQEMPLDFNQKNV
;
A
#
# COMPACT_ATOMS: atom_id res chain seq x y z
N MET A 1 -13.58 22.99 10.12
CA MET A 1 -14.15 21.77 9.51
C MET A 1 -13.84 20.62 10.43
N ASN A 2 -14.90 19.98 10.94
CA ASN A 2 -14.87 19.22 12.18
C ASN A 2 -14.29 17.80 12.01
N SER A 3 -13.35 17.54 12.93
CA SER A 3 -13.02 16.26 13.59
C SER A 3 -14.02 15.12 13.39
N MET A 4 -13.52 13.97 12.91
CA MET A 4 -14.24 12.71 13.05
C MET A 4 -13.29 11.51 13.15
N PHE A 5 -12.62 11.38 14.30
CA PHE A 5 -12.06 10.10 14.75
C PHE A 5 -12.36 9.95 16.25
N SER A 6 -13.40 9.17 16.55
CA SER A 6 -13.83 8.81 17.91
C SER A 6 -13.94 7.29 18.02
N CYS A 7 -13.69 6.82 19.23
CA CYS A 7 -13.19 5.52 19.64
C CYS A 7 -14.17 4.32 19.56
N PHE A 8 -13.52 3.16 19.69
CA PHE A 8 -13.93 1.77 19.91
C PHE A 8 -15.17 1.46 20.78
N ASN A 9 -15.84 0.34 20.45
CA ASN A 9 -16.09 -0.73 21.43
C ASN A 9 -16.35 -2.09 20.74
N ILE A 10 -15.66 -3.14 21.20
CA ILE A 10 -15.71 -4.52 20.70
C ILE A 10 -16.58 -5.37 21.65
N ARG A 11 -17.44 -6.23 21.10
CA ARG A 11 -17.99 -7.38 21.84
C ARG A 11 -18.01 -8.61 20.93
N SER A 12 -17.04 -9.50 21.14
CA SER A 12 -16.89 -10.77 20.45
C SER A 12 -17.97 -11.78 20.83
N LYS A 13 -18.53 -12.49 19.85
CA LYS A 13 -19.17 -13.80 20.06
C LYS A 13 -18.71 -14.79 19.00
N ARG A 14 -18.06 -15.86 19.47
CA ARG A 14 -17.64 -17.05 18.72
C ARG A 14 -18.85 -17.88 18.26
N ARG A 15 -18.78 -18.44 17.05
CA ARG A 15 -19.46 -19.68 16.58
C ARG A 15 -18.42 -20.40 15.71
N LYS A 16 -17.81 -21.50 16.15
CA LYS A 16 -18.21 -22.92 16.04
C LYS A 16 -18.45 -23.35 14.58
N GLU A 17 -17.47 -24.09 14.08
CA GLU A 17 -17.44 -24.89 12.85
C GLU A 17 -18.40 -26.08 12.96
N GLU A 18 -19.06 -26.41 11.86
CA GLU A 18 -19.71 -27.70 11.64
C GLU A 18 -19.21 -28.26 10.31
N GLU A 19 -18.60 -29.44 10.43
CA GLU A 19 -18.04 -30.29 9.39
C GLU A 19 -19.14 -31.25 8.94
N ILE A 20 -19.41 -31.35 7.63
CA ILE A 20 -20.37 -32.31 7.07
C ILE A 20 -19.64 -33.21 6.08
N GLU A 21 -19.47 -34.48 6.47
CA GLU A 21 -19.05 -35.59 5.63
C GLU A 21 -20.06 -35.87 4.52
N GLN A 22 -19.58 -36.16 3.30
CA GLN A 22 -20.38 -36.75 2.21
C GLN A 22 -19.97 -38.22 1.99
N PRO A 23 -20.93 -39.14 1.78
CA PRO A 23 -20.64 -40.55 1.57
C PRO A 23 -20.32 -40.85 0.09
N LYS A 24 -19.43 -41.84 -0.09
CA LYS A 24 -19.06 -42.44 -1.37
C LYS A 24 -20.13 -43.43 -1.84
N GLU A 25 -20.58 -43.31 -3.08
CA GLU A 25 -21.29 -44.37 -3.80
C GLU A 25 -20.50 -44.80 -5.04
N GLU A 26 -20.18 -46.09 -5.10
CA GLU A 26 -19.70 -46.82 -6.28
C GLU A 26 -20.88 -47.47 -7.01
N LYS A 27 -20.82 -47.51 -8.36
CA LYS A 27 -21.09 -48.64 -9.29
C LYS A 27 -21.49 -48.12 -10.71
N PRO A 28 -21.62 -48.94 -11.78
CA PRO A 28 -20.52 -49.41 -12.63
C PRO A 28 -20.76 -49.20 -14.16
N SER A 29 -19.71 -49.44 -14.97
CA SER A 29 -19.72 -49.96 -16.35
C SER A 29 -20.74 -49.46 -17.39
N THR A 30 -20.28 -48.87 -18.50
CA THR A 30 -20.42 -49.43 -19.86
C THR A 30 -19.69 -48.57 -20.91
N ASN A 31 -18.88 -49.23 -21.75
CA ASN A 31 -18.24 -48.66 -22.92
C ASN A 31 -19.26 -48.49 -24.06
N SER A 32 -19.40 -47.29 -24.60
CA SER A 32 -19.89 -47.03 -25.96
C SER A 32 -19.35 -45.67 -26.43
N PRO A 33 -18.80 -45.55 -27.65
CA PRO A 33 -18.22 -44.30 -28.14
C PRO A 33 -19.35 -43.35 -28.55
N SER A 34 -19.45 -42.21 -27.85
CA SER A 34 -20.31 -41.10 -28.25
C SER A 34 -19.66 -40.31 -29.38
N PRO A 35 -20.45 -39.72 -30.31
CA PRO A 35 -19.94 -38.99 -31.46
C PRO A 35 -19.14 -37.77 -31.00
N GLU A 36 -18.00 -37.52 -31.64
CA GLU A 36 -17.17 -36.33 -31.46
C GLU A 36 -18.01 -35.08 -31.71
N VAL A 37 -18.43 -34.44 -30.63
CA VAL A 37 -18.98 -33.09 -30.64
C VAL A 37 -17.84 -32.17 -31.09
N PRO A 38 -18.02 -31.32 -32.11
CA PRO A 38 -17.05 -30.30 -32.46
C PRO A 38 -16.78 -29.46 -31.20
N ILE A 39 -15.54 -29.47 -30.74
CA ILE A 39 -15.09 -28.55 -29.69
C ILE A 39 -15.16 -27.16 -30.32
N GLU A 40 -16.27 -26.45 -30.08
CA GLU A 40 -16.35 -25.03 -30.37
C GLU A 40 -15.27 -24.37 -29.52
N GLU A 41 -14.19 -23.94 -30.17
CA GLU A 41 -13.17 -23.09 -29.54
C GLU A 41 -13.90 -21.82 -29.07
N GLU A 42 -14.15 -21.72 -27.76
CA GLU A 42 -14.60 -20.48 -27.15
C GLU A 42 -13.58 -19.40 -27.49
N GLN A 43 -13.89 -18.61 -28.52
CA GLN A 43 -13.10 -17.44 -28.87
C GLN A 43 -13.14 -16.53 -27.65
N SER A 44 -12.03 -16.51 -26.91
CA SER A 44 -11.74 -15.57 -25.84
C SER A 44 -12.03 -14.16 -26.33
N THR A 45 -13.21 -13.63 -25.97
CA THR A 45 -13.68 -12.27 -26.29
C THR A 45 -12.98 -11.21 -25.43
N ASN A 46 -11.85 -11.56 -24.81
CA ASN A 46 -11.15 -10.70 -23.89
C ASN A 46 -10.57 -9.48 -24.62
N PHE A 47 -10.99 -8.30 -24.18
CA PHE A 47 -10.48 -7.03 -24.68
C PHE A 47 -8.98 -6.91 -24.45
N ARG A 48 -8.22 -6.75 -25.53
CA ARG A 48 -6.75 -6.70 -25.48
C ARG A 48 -6.26 -5.26 -25.35
N LEU A 49 -6.28 -4.74 -24.12
CA LEU A 49 -5.85 -3.37 -23.80
C LEU A 49 -4.45 -3.03 -24.36
N LEU A 50 -3.52 -3.99 -24.33
CA LEU A 50 -2.14 -3.83 -24.81
C LEU A 50 -2.01 -3.76 -26.34
N GLU A 51 -3.03 -4.14 -27.10
CA GLU A 51 -3.03 -4.08 -28.57
C GLU A 51 -3.58 -2.76 -29.11
N LEU A 52 -4.21 -1.95 -28.25
CA LEU A 52 -4.68 -0.63 -28.64
C LEU A 52 -3.50 0.29 -29.02
N PRO A 53 -3.70 1.23 -29.97
CA PRO A 53 -2.78 2.36 -30.15
C PRO A 53 -2.61 3.15 -28.86
N ASP A 54 -1.44 3.76 -28.66
CA ASP A 54 -1.09 4.40 -27.38
C ASP A 54 -2.10 5.45 -26.93
N VAL A 55 -2.58 6.30 -27.83
CA VAL A 55 -3.58 7.35 -27.50
C VAL A 55 -4.86 6.73 -26.93
N ALA A 56 -5.39 5.69 -27.58
CA ALA A 56 -6.59 5.00 -27.10
C ALA A 56 -6.33 4.24 -25.79
N ARG A 57 -5.14 3.63 -25.65
CA ARG A 57 -4.76 2.93 -24.42
C ARG A 57 -4.68 3.88 -23.23
N ILE A 58 -4.05 5.04 -23.41
CA ILE A 58 -3.92 6.06 -22.37
C ILE A 58 -5.31 6.55 -21.95
N GLU A 59 -6.18 6.88 -22.91
CA GLU A 59 -7.54 7.36 -22.62
C GLU A 59 -8.34 6.33 -21.80
N VAL A 60 -8.31 5.06 -22.23
CA VAL A 60 -8.98 3.97 -21.52
C VAL A 60 -8.46 3.85 -20.09
N ILE A 61 -7.15 3.84 -19.88
CA ILE A 61 -6.59 3.73 -18.51
C ILE A 61 -6.90 4.98 -17.68
N GLN A 62 -6.85 6.18 -18.25
CA GLN A 62 -7.18 7.43 -17.55
C GLN A 62 -8.65 7.52 -17.15
N SER A 63 -9.54 6.84 -17.87
CA SER A 63 -10.97 6.75 -17.51
C SER A 63 -11.28 5.77 -16.38
N MET A 64 -10.35 4.89 -16.02
CA MET A 64 -10.48 3.98 -14.88
C MET A 64 -10.33 4.73 -13.57
N ASP A 65 -10.99 4.24 -12.52
CA ASP A 65 -10.76 4.77 -11.19
C ASP A 65 -9.34 4.44 -10.68
N ALA A 66 -8.89 5.13 -9.63
CA ALA A 66 -7.53 4.95 -9.14
C ALA A 66 -7.26 3.57 -8.52
N LEU A 67 -8.28 2.86 -8.00
CA LEU A 67 -8.12 1.46 -7.54
C LEU A 67 -7.89 0.53 -8.72
N GLU A 68 -8.70 0.69 -9.77
CA GLU A 68 -8.61 -0.05 -11.02
C GLU A 68 -7.25 0.16 -11.68
N GLN A 69 -6.76 1.40 -11.71
CA GLN A 69 -5.43 1.69 -12.23
C GLN A 69 -4.32 1.00 -11.44
N ILE A 70 -4.40 0.94 -10.10
CA ILE A 70 -3.43 0.21 -9.28
C ILE A 70 -3.53 -1.29 -9.55
N LYS A 71 -4.73 -1.87 -9.55
CA LYS A 71 -4.93 -3.30 -9.86
C LYS A 71 -4.43 -3.66 -11.25
N LEU A 72 -4.65 -2.78 -12.21
CA LEU A 72 -4.12 -2.90 -13.56
C LEU A 72 -2.58 -2.85 -13.55
N ALA A 73 -1.95 -1.94 -12.80
CA ALA A 73 -0.50 -1.91 -12.61
C ALA A 73 0.05 -3.20 -11.97
N LEU A 74 -0.67 -3.78 -10.99
CA LEU A 74 -0.32 -5.04 -10.33
C LEU A 74 -0.43 -6.25 -11.25
N SER A 75 -1.24 -6.19 -12.31
CA SER A 75 -1.50 -7.33 -13.20
C SER A 75 -0.28 -7.75 -14.04
N SER A 76 0.63 -6.83 -14.36
CA SER A 76 1.85 -7.17 -15.12
C SER A 76 2.92 -6.08 -15.04
N LYS A 77 4.19 -6.51 -15.09
CA LYS A 77 5.36 -5.60 -15.16
C LYS A 77 5.32 -4.66 -16.37
N ARG A 78 4.73 -5.11 -17.48
CA ARG A 78 4.59 -4.32 -18.71
C ARG A 78 3.64 -3.14 -18.50
N ILE A 79 2.48 -3.39 -17.90
CA ILE A 79 1.52 -2.34 -17.58
C ILE A 79 2.05 -1.42 -16.47
N GLU A 80 2.67 -1.98 -15.41
CA GLU A 80 3.33 -1.20 -14.36
C GLU A 80 4.30 -0.16 -14.94
N SER A 81 5.16 -0.58 -15.87
CA SER A 81 6.13 0.31 -16.53
C SER A 81 5.44 1.36 -17.42
N TYR A 82 4.29 1.01 -18.00
CA TYR A 82 3.50 1.90 -18.85
C TYR A 82 2.72 2.96 -18.04
N MET A 83 2.41 2.70 -16.76
CA MET A 83 1.67 3.64 -15.93
C MET A 83 2.35 5.00 -15.81
N LYS A 84 3.68 5.09 -15.91
CA LYS A 84 4.39 6.38 -15.92
C LYS A 84 3.98 7.27 -17.11
N VAL A 85 3.67 6.66 -18.25
CA VAL A 85 3.23 7.38 -19.46
C VAL A 85 1.80 7.86 -19.29
N VAL A 86 0.94 7.00 -18.71
CA VAL A 86 -0.46 7.32 -18.41
C VAL A 86 -0.57 8.42 -17.35
N ASN A 87 0.19 8.29 -16.26
CA ASN A 87 0.20 9.19 -15.10
C ASN A 87 1.34 10.20 -15.21
N ASN A 88 1.38 10.93 -16.32
CA ASN A 88 2.43 11.93 -16.54
C ASN A 88 2.30 13.17 -15.63
N LYS A 89 1.16 13.34 -14.95
CA LYS A 89 0.90 14.41 -13.98
C LYS A 89 1.27 13.94 -12.58
N LYS A 90 1.91 14.81 -11.82
CA LYS A 90 2.24 14.56 -10.42
C LYS A 90 0.99 14.72 -9.55
N LEU A 91 0.80 13.81 -8.59
CA LEU A 91 -0.44 13.69 -7.80
C LEU A 91 -0.40 14.40 -6.44
N GLY A 92 0.29 15.53 -6.37
CA GLY A 92 0.48 16.28 -5.13
C GLY A 92 1.40 15.56 -4.15
N GLN A 93 1.10 15.67 -2.85
CA GLN A 93 1.93 15.10 -1.79
C GLN A 93 1.66 13.60 -1.59
N CYS A 94 2.72 12.79 -1.57
CA CYS A 94 2.66 11.38 -1.20
C CYS A 94 3.00 11.19 0.28
N HIS A 95 2.19 10.41 0.98
CA HIS A 95 2.38 10.07 2.39
C HIS A 95 2.83 8.63 2.49
N VAL A 96 3.97 8.40 3.14
CA VAL A 96 4.39 7.07 3.59
C VAL A 96 4.28 7.05 5.11
N ARG A 97 3.43 6.17 5.63
CA ARG A 97 3.11 6.10 7.06
C ARG A 97 3.67 4.83 7.68
N TYR A 98 4.29 4.96 8.85
CA TYR A 98 4.77 3.87 9.69
C TYR A 98 4.12 3.90 11.07
N THR A 99 3.46 2.80 11.45
CA THR A 99 2.87 2.61 12.80
C THR A 99 3.43 1.38 13.51
N GLY A 100 4.51 0.79 13.00
CA GLY A 100 5.22 -0.34 13.62
C GLY A 100 4.59 -1.71 13.34
N LEU A 101 3.26 -1.80 13.32
CA LEU A 101 2.52 -3.02 12.98
C LEU A 101 2.06 -3.08 11.51
N GLU A 102 2.05 -1.92 10.85
CA GLU A 102 1.55 -1.71 9.51
C GLU A 102 2.21 -0.47 8.90
N ALA A 103 2.14 -0.39 7.58
CA ALA A 103 2.60 0.74 6.80
C ALA A 103 1.58 1.05 5.69
N PHE A 104 1.57 2.31 5.27
CA PHE A 104 0.65 2.79 4.27
C PHE A 104 1.32 3.73 3.29
N ILE A 105 0.86 3.71 2.04
CA ILE A 105 1.23 4.69 1.03
C ILE A 105 -0.05 5.28 0.46
N ALA A 106 -0.13 6.61 0.40
CA ALA A 106 -1.28 7.30 -0.17
C ALA A 106 -0.87 8.60 -0.87
N THR A 107 -1.67 9.00 -1.84
CA THR A 107 -1.72 10.38 -2.36
C THR A 107 -3.18 10.85 -2.30
N PRO A 108 -3.47 12.16 -2.29
CA PRO A 108 -4.85 12.67 -2.21
C PRO A 108 -5.81 12.08 -3.23
N SER A 109 -5.30 11.69 -4.41
CA SER A 109 -6.08 11.19 -5.54
C SER A 109 -5.98 9.68 -5.75
N ILE A 110 -5.18 8.97 -4.94
CA ILE A 110 -5.01 7.52 -5.07
C ILE A 110 -5.37 6.83 -3.75
N PRO A 111 -6.12 5.72 -3.82
CA PRO A 111 -6.45 4.88 -2.69
C PRO A 111 -5.22 4.48 -1.87
N LEU A 112 -5.47 4.25 -0.60
CA LEU A 112 -4.51 3.76 0.37
C LEU A 112 -3.96 2.39 -0.08
N LEU A 113 -2.65 2.28 -0.28
CA LEU A 113 -1.96 1.00 -0.32
C LEU A 113 -1.65 0.61 1.12
N TYR A 114 -2.21 -0.52 1.54
CA TYR A 114 -2.12 -1.02 2.89
C TYR A 114 -1.21 -2.25 2.94
N TYR A 115 -0.29 -2.28 3.91
CA TYR A 115 0.51 -3.46 4.20
C TYR A 115 0.67 -3.65 5.72
N GLY A 116 0.23 -4.80 6.25
CA GLY A 116 0.37 -5.10 7.68
C GLY A 116 -0.68 -6.03 8.27
N SER A 117 -0.61 -6.20 9.59
CA SER A 117 -1.34 -7.27 10.31
C SER A 117 -2.83 -6.99 10.63
N GLN A 118 -3.33 -5.78 10.39
CA GLN A 118 -4.68 -5.34 10.79
C GLN A 118 -5.58 -4.86 9.63
N GLU A 119 -5.62 -5.62 8.52
CA GLU A 119 -6.45 -5.29 7.33
C GLU A 119 -7.94 -5.08 7.66
N GLU A 120 -8.46 -5.83 8.63
CA GLU A 120 -9.88 -5.83 9.01
C GLU A 120 -10.40 -4.49 9.56
N LYS A 121 -9.52 -3.54 9.89
CA LYS A 121 -9.89 -2.24 10.46
C LYS A 121 -10.13 -1.14 9.42
N LEU A 122 -9.91 -1.42 8.14
CA LEU A 122 -10.06 -0.43 7.08
C LEU A 122 -11.54 -0.17 6.79
N LYS A 123 -11.98 1.07 7.04
CA LYS A 123 -13.35 1.54 6.75
C LYS A 123 -13.52 2.10 5.34
N MET A 124 -12.47 2.08 4.54
CA MET A 124 -12.41 2.69 3.20
C MET A 124 -11.88 1.69 2.18
N PRO A 125 -12.28 1.81 0.90
CA PRO A 125 -11.72 0.98 -0.15
C PRO A 125 -10.21 1.23 -0.24
N ALA A 126 -9.45 0.15 -0.09
CA ALA A 126 -8.00 0.15 -0.04
C ALA A 126 -7.47 -1.07 -0.79
N ILE A 127 -6.24 -0.98 -1.29
CA ILE A 127 -5.50 -2.11 -1.85
C ILE A 127 -4.79 -2.78 -0.67
N THR A 128 -5.13 -4.02 -0.35
CA THR A 128 -4.61 -4.69 0.85
C THR A 128 -3.35 -5.50 0.56
N SER A 129 -2.71 -6.09 1.58
CA SER A 129 -1.50 -6.90 1.39
C SER A 129 -1.76 -8.08 0.45
N ARG A 130 -2.99 -8.59 0.41
CA ARG A 130 -3.40 -9.66 -0.51
C ARG A 130 -3.29 -9.20 -1.97
N ASP A 131 -3.77 -8.02 -2.29
CA ASP A 131 -3.69 -7.46 -3.65
C ASP A 131 -2.25 -7.09 -4.01
N LEU A 132 -1.47 -6.63 -3.02
CA LEU A 132 -0.08 -6.20 -3.20
C LEU A 132 0.93 -7.35 -3.30
N GLN A 133 0.50 -8.61 -3.15
CA GLN A 133 1.36 -9.79 -3.26
C GLN A 133 2.37 -9.73 -4.42
N PRO A 134 2.02 -9.31 -5.66
CA PRO A 134 2.98 -9.20 -6.76
C PRO A 134 4.14 -8.22 -6.53
N TRP A 135 3.97 -7.28 -5.60
CA TRP A 135 4.93 -6.23 -5.25
C TRP A 135 5.57 -6.44 -3.89
N LEU A 136 5.17 -7.47 -3.13
CA LEU A 136 5.71 -7.78 -1.81
C LEU A 136 6.71 -8.93 -1.90
N ASN A 137 7.69 -8.93 -1.00
CA ASN A 137 8.61 -10.04 -0.83
C ASN A 137 8.26 -10.80 0.46
N GLU A 138 8.02 -12.09 0.32
CA GLU A 138 7.80 -12.96 1.49
C GLU A 138 9.06 -13.01 2.35
N GLY A 139 8.89 -12.92 3.67
CA GLY A 139 10.00 -12.94 4.64
C GLY A 139 10.74 -11.62 4.83
N SER A 140 10.48 -10.59 4.01
CA SER A 140 11.02 -9.24 4.24
C SER A 140 10.34 -8.54 5.41
N THR A 141 11.09 -7.64 6.05
CA THR A 141 10.60 -6.80 7.15
C THR A 141 9.57 -5.77 6.66
N LEU A 142 8.83 -5.18 7.60
CA LEU A 142 7.87 -4.10 7.30
C LEU A 142 8.56 -2.94 6.56
N LEU A 143 9.74 -2.53 7.01
CA LEU A 143 10.50 -1.44 6.38
C LEU A 143 10.87 -1.79 4.93
N GLU A 144 11.49 -2.95 4.71
CA GLU A 144 11.94 -3.38 3.38
C GLU A 144 10.76 -3.49 2.39
N ASN A 145 9.66 -4.12 2.81
CA ASN A 145 8.49 -4.25 1.95
C ASN A 145 7.84 -2.89 1.67
N THR A 146 7.79 -1.98 2.65
CA THR A 146 7.26 -0.63 2.43
C THR A 146 8.14 0.16 1.46
N VAL A 147 9.47 0.05 1.60
CA VAL A 147 10.44 0.73 0.71
C VAL A 147 10.32 0.19 -0.71
N ASN A 148 10.24 -1.13 -0.89
CA ASN A 148 10.03 -1.75 -2.21
C ASN A 148 8.68 -1.35 -2.83
N LEU A 149 7.63 -1.33 -2.01
CA LEU A 149 6.30 -0.91 -2.43
C LEU A 149 6.30 0.55 -2.87
N PHE A 150 6.95 1.42 -2.10
CA PHE A 150 7.08 2.83 -2.42
C PHE A 150 7.90 3.08 -3.69
N GLU A 151 8.98 2.34 -3.88
CA GLU A 151 9.80 2.38 -5.09
C GLU A 151 9.02 2.04 -6.35
N ARG A 152 8.15 1.03 -6.28
CA ARG A 152 7.26 0.65 -7.39
C ARG A 152 6.15 1.67 -7.58
N TYR A 153 5.51 2.09 -6.49
CA TYR A 153 4.46 3.09 -6.50
C TYR A 153 4.90 4.39 -7.17
N ARG A 154 6.03 4.98 -6.76
CA ARG A 154 6.53 6.26 -7.30
C ARG A 154 6.90 6.21 -8.79
N LYS A 155 7.23 5.01 -9.31
CA LYS A 155 7.51 4.81 -10.73
C LYS A 155 6.24 4.81 -11.56
N ALA A 156 5.16 4.23 -11.03
CA ALA A 156 3.86 4.16 -11.68
C ALA A 156 3.00 5.42 -11.48
N PHE A 157 3.17 6.09 -10.34
CA PHE A 157 2.35 7.22 -9.90
C PHE A 157 3.25 8.35 -9.38
N PRO A 158 3.70 9.25 -10.28
CA PRO A 158 4.54 10.38 -9.90
C PRO A 158 3.85 11.31 -8.89
N TYR A 159 4.64 11.88 -7.98
CA TYR A 159 4.19 12.82 -6.96
C TYR A 159 5.04 14.10 -6.97
N GLU A 160 4.55 15.14 -6.31
CA GLU A 160 5.21 16.44 -6.19
C GLU A 160 6.14 16.51 -4.99
N SER A 161 5.68 16.02 -3.84
CA SER A 161 6.42 16.01 -2.58
C SER A 161 6.18 14.73 -1.79
N LEU A 162 7.12 14.38 -0.91
CA LEU A 162 7.09 13.20 -0.05
C LEU A 162 7.04 13.61 1.42
N ALA A 163 6.06 13.08 2.15
CA ALA A 163 5.95 13.19 3.59
C ALA A 163 6.03 11.82 4.27
N LEU A 164 6.93 11.69 5.23
CA LEU A 164 7.01 10.53 6.12
C LEU A 164 6.20 10.80 7.37
N LEU A 165 5.24 9.92 7.68
CA LEU A 165 4.41 10.01 8.88
C LEU A 165 4.82 8.88 9.83
N ILE A 166 5.49 9.22 10.91
CA ILE A 166 6.09 8.25 11.84
C ILE A 166 5.35 8.31 13.17
N TYR A 167 4.92 7.16 13.66
CA TYR A 167 4.28 6.99 14.97
C TYR A 167 5.29 6.28 15.90
N PRO A 168 6.11 7.04 16.66
CA PRO A 168 7.30 6.51 17.34
C PRO A 168 6.99 5.55 18.50
N ASN A 169 5.81 5.68 19.11
CA ASN A 169 5.37 4.90 20.27
C ASN A 169 5.03 3.41 19.99
N LEU A 170 5.22 2.92 18.76
CA LEU A 170 4.80 1.58 18.33
C LEU A 170 5.97 0.68 17.89
N SER A 171 7.14 0.82 18.53
CA SER A 171 8.35 0.04 18.20
C SER A 171 8.87 0.28 16.78
N VAL A 172 8.63 1.46 16.23
CA VAL A 172 9.14 1.86 14.92
C VAL A 172 10.62 2.23 15.05
N ASN A 173 11.47 1.67 14.20
CA ASN A 173 12.87 2.10 14.11
C ASN A 173 12.96 3.38 13.27
N VAL A 174 12.79 4.53 13.93
CA VAL A 174 12.81 5.87 13.30
C VAL A 174 14.12 6.10 12.57
N LYS A 175 15.24 5.81 13.22
CA LYS A 175 16.58 6.00 12.64
C LYS A 175 16.73 5.23 11.32
N ALA A 176 16.37 3.95 11.29
CA ALA A 176 16.45 3.14 10.08
C ALA A 176 15.56 3.67 8.94
N ILE A 177 14.37 4.19 9.26
CA ILE A 177 13.50 4.85 8.28
C ILE A 177 14.21 6.07 7.70
N LEU A 178 14.70 6.98 8.55
CA LEU A 178 15.30 8.23 8.09
C LEU A 178 16.62 8.03 7.33
N GLU A 179 17.38 6.98 7.66
CA GLU A 179 18.61 6.60 6.95
C GLU A 179 18.36 5.91 5.61
N THR A 180 17.12 5.47 5.34
CA THR A 180 16.75 4.79 4.09
C THR A 180 16.98 5.71 2.89
N PRO A 181 17.74 5.28 1.86
CA PRO A 181 18.09 6.14 0.72
C PRO A 181 16.91 6.79 0.01
N LEU A 182 15.77 6.09 -0.16
CA LEU A 182 14.57 6.66 -0.81
C LEU A 182 13.90 7.78 -0.01
N TYR A 183 14.21 7.87 1.27
CA TYR A 183 13.63 8.83 2.21
C TYR A 183 14.57 9.97 2.53
N LYS A 184 15.83 9.89 2.08
CA LYS A 184 16.85 10.94 2.29
C LYS A 184 16.50 12.29 1.69
N ASP A 185 15.64 12.30 0.67
CA ASP A 185 15.19 13.54 0.02
C ASP A 185 13.70 13.83 0.30
N CYS A 186 13.12 13.26 1.37
CA CYS A 186 11.74 13.62 1.74
C CYS A 186 11.64 15.07 2.20
N ASP A 187 10.57 15.74 1.78
CA ASP A 187 10.28 17.14 2.07
C ASP A 187 9.78 17.33 3.52
N PHE A 188 9.07 16.33 4.05
CA PHE A 188 8.47 16.40 5.38
C PHE A 188 8.71 15.13 6.19
N VAL A 189 9.08 15.30 7.46
CA VAL A 189 9.02 14.27 8.49
C VAL A 189 8.02 14.71 9.54
N VAL A 190 6.96 13.93 9.73
CA VAL A 190 5.88 14.24 10.66
C VAL A 190 5.83 13.16 11.74
N PHE A 191 6.17 13.52 12.97
CA PHE A 191 5.98 12.64 14.11
C PHE A 191 4.56 12.82 14.64
N LYS A 192 3.78 11.73 14.67
CA LYS A 192 2.36 11.74 15.05
C LYS A 192 2.10 10.87 16.26
N GLU A 193 1.36 11.43 17.21
CA GLU A 193 0.80 10.75 18.38
C GLU A 193 1.83 10.10 19.34
N GLY A 194 1.52 10.15 20.63
CA GLY A 194 2.31 9.50 21.67
C GLY A 194 3.47 10.33 22.18
N LYS A 195 4.50 9.63 22.68
CA LYS A 195 5.75 10.22 23.18
C LYS A 195 6.85 9.93 22.18
N ILE A 196 7.51 10.99 21.72
CA ILE A 196 8.75 10.89 20.96
C ILE A 196 9.92 10.77 21.95
N SER A 197 10.86 9.87 21.69
CA SER A 197 12.09 9.79 22.48
C SER A 197 13.04 10.93 22.08
N THR A 198 13.96 11.30 22.97
CA THR A 198 15.02 12.26 22.66
C THR A 198 15.88 11.75 21.50
N GLU A 199 16.12 10.43 21.44
CA GLU A 199 16.87 9.77 20.37
C GLU A 199 16.17 9.89 19.01
N ASP A 200 14.86 9.63 18.94
CA ASP A 200 14.10 9.71 17.69
C ASP A 200 13.97 11.15 17.19
N LEU A 201 13.80 12.10 18.12
CA LEU A 201 13.75 13.52 17.79
C LEU A 201 15.12 13.99 17.25
N ASN A 202 16.21 13.62 17.90
CA ASN A 202 17.56 13.93 17.43
C ASN A 202 17.84 13.30 16.07
N ALA A 203 17.43 12.04 15.83
CA ALA A 203 17.55 11.41 14.51
C ALA A 203 16.79 12.17 13.42
N GLY A 204 15.60 12.71 13.75
CA GLY A 204 14.87 13.63 12.89
C GLY A 204 15.67 14.88 12.56
N LEU A 205 16.16 15.57 13.60
CA LEU A 205 16.89 16.83 13.51
C LEU A 205 18.24 16.69 12.78
N GLU A 206 19.00 15.62 13.02
CA GLU A 206 20.26 15.33 12.32
C GLU A 206 20.06 15.13 10.82
N GLY A 207 18.88 14.65 10.42
CA GLY A 207 18.48 14.51 9.02
C GLY A 207 17.97 15.80 8.38
N THR A 208 17.92 16.93 9.10
CA THR A 208 17.50 18.21 8.51
C THR A 208 18.56 18.74 7.55
N HIS A 209 18.10 19.17 6.40
CA HIS A 209 18.88 19.88 5.40
C HIS A 209 17.97 20.94 4.79
N ASP A 210 18.54 21.93 4.10
CA ASP A 210 17.78 23.01 3.46
C ASP A 210 16.66 22.44 2.59
N GLY A 211 15.40 22.58 3.07
CA GLY A 211 14.20 22.09 2.39
C GLY A 211 13.39 21.05 3.15
N ARG A 212 13.96 20.30 4.10
CA ARG A 212 13.22 19.34 4.93
C ARG A 212 12.57 20.01 6.13
N SER A 213 11.26 19.88 6.25
CA SER A 213 10.50 20.34 7.42
C SER A 213 10.20 19.19 8.39
N ILE A 214 10.28 19.47 9.70
CA ILE A 214 9.89 18.54 10.76
C ILE A 214 8.65 19.08 11.47
N ASP A 215 7.59 18.28 11.47
CA ASP A 215 6.34 18.58 12.15
C ASP A 215 6.14 17.62 13.33
N LEU A 216 5.77 18.17 14.49
CA LEU A 216 5.35 17.41 15.66
C LEU A 216 3.83 17.59 15.83
N LYS A 217 3.06 16.52 15.67
CA LYS A 217 1.58 16.57 15.74
C LYS A 217 1.08 15.63 16.83
N LEU A 218 0.33 16.19 17.79
CA LEU A 218 -0.24 15.44 18.91
C LEU A 218 0.83 14.65 19.71
N GLN A 219 2.05 15.21 19.80
CA GLN A 219 3.18 14.62 20.51
C GLN A 219 3.30 15.23 21.91
N GLU A 220 3.56 14.38 22.89
CA GLU A 220 4.11 14.79 24.19
C GLU A 220 5.63 14.93 24.04
N MET A 221 6.16 16.12 24.31
CA MET A 221 7.59 16.40 24.23
C MET A 221 8.37 15.65 25.32
N PRO A 222 9.61 15.22 25.05
CA PRO A 222 10.48 14.66 26.09
C PRO A 222 10.81 15.73 27.14
N LEU A 223 10.69 15.39 28.42
CA LEU A 223 10.96 16.31 29.54
C LEU A 223 12.44 16.66 29.68
N ASP A 224 13.31 15.81 29.12
CA ASP A 224 14.76 15.86 29.14
C ASP A 224 15.38 16.46 27.86
N PHE A 225 14.54 16.88 26.90
CA PHE A 225 15.04 17.46 25.66
C PHE A 225 15.70 18.82 25.92
N ASN A 226 17.02 18.87 25.72
CA ASN A 226 17.81 20.08 25.86
C ASN A 226 18.63 20.29 24.59
N GLN A 227 18.07 21.02 23.62
CA GLN A 227 18.78 21.33 22.39
C GLN A 227 19.91 22.30 22.70
N LYS A 228 21.17 21.83 22.62
CA LYS A 228 22.29 22.75 22.55
C LYS A 228 22.22 23.45 21.21
N ASN A 229 21.78 24.71 21.21
CA ASN A 229 21.95 25.60 20.08
C ASN A 229 23.46 25.69 19.79
N VAL A 230 23.89 25.15 18.66
CA VAL A 230 25.23 25.37 18.10
C VAL A 230 25.09 26.40 16.99
#